data_AF-A0A0B6YQX0-F1
#
_entry.id   AF-A0A0B6YQX0-F1
#
_cell.length_a   1.000
_cell.length_b   1.000
_cell.length_c   1.000
_cell.angle_alpha   90.00
_cell.angle_beta   90.00
_cell.angle_gamma   90.00
#
_symmetry.space_group_name_H-M   'P 1'
#
loop_
_entity.id
_entity.type
_entity.pdbx_description
1 polymer ?
#
loop_
_entity_poly.entity_id
_entity_poly.type
_entity_poly.pdbx_seq_one_letter_code
_entity_poly.pdbx_strand_id
1 'polypeptide(L)'
;MGKSRAKRFGNMRPNPTGMTPEKELQMEAELNTDSQHAAVPSMIANIVEKLQAPDVEERTCGCQLLASIVSQPRAISFLLQQNVVKIVAPLFLDSCIDVRKSALGAMRNMSVHGQADVCDLMVTSD
;
A
#
# COMPACT_ATOMS: atom_id res chain seq x y z
N MET A 1 6.47 -9.71 62.08
CA MET A 1 5.41 -9.81 61.06
C MET A 1 5.96 -9.35 59.71
N GLY A 2 6.52 -10.26 58.92
CA GLY A 2 7.11 -9.95 57.61
C GLY A 2 6.13 -10.30 56.49
N LYS A 3 5.74 -9.31 55.67
CA LYS A 3 4.89 -9.52 54.49
C LYS A 3 5.77 -9.90 53.30
N SER A 4 5.82 -11.17 52.94
CA SER A 4 6.48 -11.65 51.73
C SER A 4 5.68 -11.24 50.49
N ARG A 5 6.29 -10.50 49.56
CA ARG A 5 5.70 -10.18 48.25
C ARG A 5 5.92 -11.35 47.30
N ALA A 6 4.83 -11.95 46.82
CA ALA A 6 4.88 -12.98 45.77
C ALA A 6 5.26 -12.36 44.41
N LYS A 7 6.28 -12.91 43.75
CA LYS A 7 6.65 -12.58 42.37
C LYS A 7 5.54 -13.08 41.43
N ARG A 8 4.92 -12.16 40.68
CA ARG A 8 3.97 -12.52 39.62
C ARG A 8 4.76 -13.09 38.44
N PHE A 9 4.48 -14.34 38.09
CA PHE A 9 4.98 -14.93 36.85
C PHE A 9 4.32 -14.17 35.69
N GLY A 10 5.12 -13.39 34.96
CA GLY A 10 4.65 -12.70 33.76
C GLY A 10 4.31 -13.72 32.69
N ASN A 11 3.19 -13.51 31.99
CA ASN A 11 2.74 -14.36 30.89
C ASN A 11 3.86 -14.52 29.86
N MET A 12 4.47 -15.71 29.79
CA MET A 12 5.27 -16.11 28.64
C MET A 12 4.33 -16.18 27.45
N ARG A 13 4.35 -15.15 26.61
CA ARG A 13 3.81 -15.27 25.25
C ARG A 13 4.59 -16.39 24.57
N PRO A 14 3.93 -17.35 23.90
CA PRO A 14 4.64 -18.37 23.14
C PRO A 14 5.47 -17.64 22.08
N ASN A 15 6.79 -17.78 22.16
CA ASN A 15 7.76 -17.27 21.20
C ASN A 15 8.24 -18.46 20.36
N PRO A 16 7.46 -18.90 19.36
CA PRO A 16 7.78 -20.10 18.57
C PRO A 16 9.07 -19.95 17.75
N THR A 17 9.49 -18.73 17.46
CA THR A 17 10.75 -18.40 16.77
C THR A 17 11.94 -18.30 17.71
N GLY A 18 11.72 -18.17 19.03
CA GLY A 18 12.78 -18.04 20.04
C GLY A 18 13.65 -16.79 19.87
N MET A 19 13.23 -15.83 19.04
CA MET A 19 13.99 -14.63 18.73
C MET A 19 13.80 -13.56 19.81
N THR A 20 14.84 -12.76 20.05
CA THR A 20 14.70 -11.59 20.92
C THR A 20 13.81 -10.55 20.20
N PRO A 21 12.96 -9.81 20.93
CA PRO A 21 12.07 -8.82 20.33
C PRO A 21 12.82 -7.76 19.51
N GLU A 22 14.07 -7.47 19.88
CA GLU A 22 14.96 -6.58 19.12
C GLU A 22 15.32 -7.15 17.74
N LYS A 23 15.60 -8.46 17.65
CA LYS A 23 15.88 -9.13 16.37
C LYS A 23 14.63 -9.30 15.51
N GLU A 24 13.46 -9.48 16.13
CA GLU A 24 12.19 -9.54 15.44
C GLU A 24 11.85 -8.19 14.79
N LEU A 25 11.97 -7.10 15.55
CA LEU A 25 11.85 -5.72 15.04
C LEU A 25 12.88 -5.40 13.94
N GLN A 26 14.11 -5.89 14.08
CA GLN A 26 15.17 -5.64 13.11
C GLN A 26 14.94 -6.42 11.81
N MET A 27 14.45 -7.67 11.89
CA MET A 27 14.09 -8.47 10.72
C MET A 27 12.85 -7.88 10.01
N GLU A 28 11.85 -7.40 10.75
CA GLU A 28 10.70 -6.67 10.18
C GLU A 28 11.15 -5.37 9.48
N ALA A 29 12.12 -4.65 10.04
CA ALA A 29 12.69 -3.45 9.44
C ALA A 29 13.54 -3.76 8.19
N GLU A 30 14.34 -4.82 8.21
CA GLU A 30 15.18 -5.25 7.08
C GLU A 30 14.34 -5.78 5.90
N LEU A 31 13.27 -6.54 6.18
CA LEU A 31 12.27 -6.95 5.19
C LEU A 31 11.53 -5.77 4.56
N ASN A 32 11.31 -4.70 5.33
CA ASN A 32 10.65 -3.49 4.85
C ASN A 32 11.57 -2.57 4.02
N THR A 33 12.89 -2.60 4.24
CA THR A 33 13.76 -1.53 3.74
C THR A 33 14.49 -1.93 2.45
N ASP A 34 15.14 -3.09 2.37
CA ASP A 34 16.00 -3.39 1.21
C ASP A 34 15.29 -4.06 0.03
N SER A 35 14.31 -4.93 0.29
CA SER A 35 13.56 -5.60 -0.79
C SER A 35 12.52 -4.69 -1.47
N GLN A 36 12.03 -3.65 -0.78
CA GLN A 36 11.01 -2.74 -1.30
C GLN A 36 11.61 -1.62 -2.16
N HIS A 37 12.88 -1.24 -1.97
CA HIS A 37 13.48 -0.08 -2.67
C HIS A 37 13.65 -0.30 -4.18
N ALA A 38 14.01 -1.50 -4.63
CA ALA A 38 14.04 -1.84 -6.05
C ALA A 38 12.69 -2.37 -6.57
N ALA A 39 11.79 -2.80 -5.68
CA ALA A 39 10.52 -3.41 -6.05
C ALA A 39 9.39 -2.39 -6.26
N VAL A 40 9.42 -1.19 -5.66
CA VAL A 40 8.34 -0.20 -5.84
C VAL A 40 8.16 0.20 -7.32
N PRO A 41 9.22 0.53 -8.09
CA PRO A 41 9.06 0.86 -9.51
C PRO A 41 8.51 -0.31 -10.34
N SER A 42 8.96 -1.54 -10.07
CA SER A 42 8.49 -2.73 -10.81
C SER A 42 7.05 -3.11 -10.43
N MET A 43 6.68 -2.95 -9.16
CA MET A 43 5.29 -3.09 -8.70
C MET A 43 4.39 -2.05 -9.35
N ILE A 44 4.81 -0.79 -9.44
CA ILE A 44 4.03 0.27 -10.09
C ILE A 44 3.87 -0.04 -11.59
N ALA A 45 4.93 -0.49 -12.27
CA ALA A 45 4.83 -0.91 -13.67
C ALA A 45 3.82 -2.05 -13.85
N ASN A 46 3.84 -3.06 -12.96
CA ASN A 46 2.87 -4.15 -12.98
C ASN A 46 1.43 -3.66 -12.72
N ILE A 47 1.25 -2.72 -11.78
CA ILE A 47 -0.06 -2.10 -11.52
C ILE A 47 -0.56 -1.39 -12.78
N VAL A 48 0.29 -0.61 -13.45
CA VAL A 48 -0.06 0.10 -14.68
C VAL A 48 -0.48 -0.88 -15.78
N GLU A 49 0.25 -1.99 -15.95
CA GLU A 49 -0.09 -3.04 -16.91
C GLU A 49 -1.47 -3.64 -16.61
N LYS A 50 -1.74 -3.98 -15.34
CA LYS A 50 -3.03 -4.54 -14.91
C LYS A 50 -4.20 -3.57 -15.10
N LEU A 51 -4.00 -2.28 -14.82
CA LEU A 51 -5.03 -1.24 -15.01
C LEU A 51 -5.44 -1.08 -16.48
N GLN A 52 -4.54 -1.40 -17.42
CA GLN A 52 -4.76 -1.30 -18.86
C GLN A 52 -5.18 -2.64 -19.50
N ALA A 53 -5.27 -3.71 -18.71
CA ALA A 53 -5.61 -5.03 -19.21
C ALA A 53 -7.05 -5.07 -19.78
N PRO A 54 -7.28 -5.86 -20.86
CA PRO A 54 -8.62 -6.02 -21.43
C PRO A 54 -9.57 -6.79 -20.50
N ASP A 55 -9.01 -7.58 -19.57
CA ASP A 55 -9.77 -8.38 -18.62
C ASP A 55 -10.24 -7.57 -17.40
N VAL A 56 -11.48 -7.82 -16.96
CA VAL A 56 -12.12 -7.08 -15.86
C VAL A 56 -11.50 -7.43 -14.50
N GLU A 57 -11.12 -8.70 -14.30
CA GLU A 57 -10.51 -9.14 -13.03
C GLU A 57 -9.12 -8.54 -12.88
N GLU A 58 -8.35 -8.49 -13.97
CA GLU A 58 -7.04 -7.84 -14.02
C GLU A 58 -7.12 -6.35 -13.70
N ARG A 59 -8.07 -5.61 -14.30
CA ARG A 59 -8.27 -4.18 -13.96
C ARG A 59 -8.69 -3.98 -12.51
N THR A 60 -9.57 -4.84 -12.00
CA THR A 60 -10.00 -4.79 -10.60
C THR A 60 -8.83 -5.05 -9.65
N CYS A 61 -7.99 -6.05 -9.97
CA CYS A 61 -6.77 -6.36 -9.24
C CYS A 61 -5.80 -5.17 -9.26
N GLY A 62 -5.58 -4.55 -10.42
CA GLY A 62 -4.77 -3.34 -10.58
C GLY A 62 -5.25 -2.20 -9.66
N CYS A 63 -6.56 -1.93 -9.62
CA CYS A 63 -7.14 -0.91 -8.74
C CYS A 63 -6.95 -1.24 -7.25
N GLN A 64 -7.08 -2.51 -6.85
CA GLN A 64 -6.87 -2.94 -5.46
C GLN A 64 -5.40 -2.81 -5.04
N LEU A 65 -4.47 -3.22 -5.91
CA LEU A 65 -3.03 -3.07 -5.69
C LEU A 65 -2.65 -1.58 -5.58
N LEU A 66 -3.21 -0.74 -6.46
CA LEU A 66 -3.05 0.71 -6.36
C LEU A 66 -3.56 1.24 -5.02
N ALA A 67 -4.77 0.85 -4.60
CA ALA A 67 -5.34 1.30 -3.32
C ALA A 67 -4.51 0.87 -2.10
N SER A 68 -3.74 -0.22 -2.20
CA SER A 68 -2.82 -0.68 -1.15
C SER A 68 -1.51 0.11 -1.14
N ILE A 69 -0.87 0.28 -2.31
CA ILE A 69 0.47 0.87 -2.40
C ILE A 69 0.48 2.37 -2.08
N VAL A 70 -0.63 3.07 -2.29
CA VAL A 70 -0.75 4.52 -2.01
C VAL A 70 -0.63 4.88 -0.54
N SER A 71 -0.77 3.90 0.37
CA SER A 71 -0.47 4.09 1.79
C SER A 71 1.01 4.30 2.08
N GLN A 72 1.90 3.92 1.15
CA GLN A 72 3.33 4.08 1.26
C GLN A 72 3.76 5.46 0.74
N PRO A 73 4.29 6.37 1.57
CA PRO A 73 4.61 7.74 1.15
C PRO A 73 5.57 7.82 -0.04
N ARG A 74 6.52 6.87 -0.11
CA ARG A 74 7.52 6.82 -1.19
C ARG A 74 6.93 6.39 -2.53
N ALA A 75 5.88 5.57 -2.53
CA ALA A 75 5.24 5.10 -3.76
C ALA A 75 4.51 6.24 -4.48
N ILE A 76 3.99 7.21 -3.74
CA ILE A 76 3.23 8.34 -4.30
C ILE A 76 4.04 9.11 -5.32
N SER A 77 5.29 9.49 -4.99
CA SER A 77 6.15 10.21 -5.93
C SER A 77 6.35 9.46 -7.25
N PHE A 78 6.51 8.14 -7.19
CA PHE A 78 6.66 7.31 -8.38
C PHE A 78 5.34 7.14 -9.17
N LEU A 79 4.21 7.01 -8.48
CA LEU A 79 2.88 6.96 -9.11
C LEU A 79 2.58 8.23 -9.91
N LEU A 80 2.99 9.40 -9.39
CA LEU A 80 2.85 10.68 -10.09
C LEU A 80 3.74 10.75 -11.33
N GLN A 81 5.00 10.30 -11.23
CA GLN A 81 5.91 10.23 -12.37
C GLN A 81 5.38 9.34 -13.50
N GLN A 82 4.70 8.23 -13.14
CA GLN A 82 4.09 7.31 -14.10
C GLN A 82 2.71 7.75 -14.61
N ASN A 83 2.25 8.96 -14.27
CA ASN A 83 0.96 9.50 -14.70
C ASN A 83 -0.23 8.58 -14.38
N VAL A 84 -0.19 7.86 -13.26
CA VAL A 84 -1.22 6.86 -12.90
C VAL A 84 -2.61 7.48 -12.83
N VAL A 85 -2.72 8.75 -12.43
CA VAL A 85 -3.98 9.52 -12.43
C VAL A 85 -4.66 9.50 -13.81
N LYS A 86 -3.91 9.74 -14.89
CA LYS A 86 -4.45 9.74 -16.27
C LYS A 86 -4.81 8.34 -16.75
N ILE A 87 -4.14 7.31 -16.23
CA ILE A 87 -4.40 5.91 -16.55
C ILE A 87 -5.68 5.42 -15.86
N VAL A 88 -5.93 5.88 -14.64
CA VAL A 88 -7.10 5.49 -13.85
C VAL A 88 -8.35 6.27 -14.27
N ALA A 89 -8.23 7.51 -14.77
CA ALA A 89 -9.38 8.34 -15.15
C ALA A 89 -10.36 7.67 -16.14
N PRO A 90 -9.93 6.99 -17.22
CA PRO A 90 -10.83 6.24 -18.10
C PRO A 90 -11.61 5.12 -17.39
N LEU A 91 -11.07 4.55 -16.32
CA LEU A 91 -11.73 3.48 -15.56
C LEU A 91 -12.97 3.97 -14.79
N PHE A 92 -13.16 5.29 -14.65
CA PHE A 92 -14.40 5.85 -14.12
C PHE A 92 -15.60 5.60 -15.03
N LEU A 93 -15.34 5.31 -16.31
CA LEU A 93 -16.35 5.00 -17.32
C LEU A 93 -16.32 3.52 -17.74
N ASP A 94 -15.60 2.66 -17.00
CA ASP A 94 -15.53 1.22 -17.28
C ASP A 94 -16.93 0.59 -17.30
N SER A 95 -17.13 -0.43 -18.13
CA SER A 95 -18.41 -1.14 -18.22
C SER A 95 -18.77 -1.85 -16.90
N CYS A 96 -17.77 -2.33 -16.17
CA CYS A 96 -17.93 -2.99 -14.88
C CYS A 96 -18.05 -1.97 -13.73
N ILE A 97 -19.13 -2.07 -12.95
CA ILE A 97 -19.35 -1.17 -11.82
C ILE A 97 -18.32 -1.34 -10.70
N ASP A 98 -17.78 -2.55 -10.52
CA ASP A 98 -16.81 -2.82 -9.47
C ASP A 98 -15.45 -2.19 -9.81
N VAL A 99 -15.04 -2.24 -11.09
CA VAL A 99 -13.86 -1.52 -11.58
C VAL A 99 -14.03 -0.02 -11.33
N ARG A 100 -15.19 0.57 -11.66
CA ARG A 100 -15.46 1.99 -11.41
C ARG A 100 -15.32 2.36 -9.92
N LYS A 101 -15.93 1.55 -9.03
CA LYS A 101 -15.86 1.77 -7.57
C LYS A 101 -14.44 1.64 -7.04
N SER A 102 -13.71 0.61 -7.48
CA SER A 102 -12.33 0.38 -7.07
C SER A 102 -11.40 1.47 -7.55
N ALA A 103 -11.56 1.95 -8.80
CA ALA A 103 -10.79 3.05 -9.35
C ALA A 103 -11.00 4.35 -8.55
N LEU A 104 -12.26 4.73 -8.29
CA LEU A 104 -12.58 5.91 -7.48
C LEU A 104 -12.08 5.77 -6.04
N GLY A 105 -12.18 4.57 -5.46
CA GLY A 105 -11.67 4.27 -4.12
C GLY A 105 -10.15 4.42 -4.04
N ALA A 106 -9.42 3.91 -5.04
CA ALA A 106 -7.97 4.06 -5.13
C ALA A 106 -7.56 5.54 -5.26
N MET A 107 -8.26 6.30 -6.09
CA MET A 107 -8.03 7.74 -6.27
C MET A 107 -8.28 8.54 -5.00
N ARG A 108 -9.37 8.23 -4.28
CA ARG A 108 -9.64 8.83 -2.97
C ARG A 108 -8.52 8.54 -1.98
N ASN A 109 -7.96 7.33 -1.96
CA ASN A 109 -6.81 7.01 -1.12
C ASN A 109 -5.55 7.76 -1.54
N MET A 110 -5.32 7.94 -2.85
CA MET A 110 -4.22 8.78 -3.36
C MET A 110 -4.33 10.22 -2.85
N SER A 111 -5.52 10.84 -2.89
CA SER A 111 -5.70 12.20 -2.37
C SER A 111 -5.48 12.30 -0.85
N VAL A 112 -5.83 11.25 -0.10
CA VAL A 112 -5.62 11.23 1.36
C VAL A 112 -4.14 11.15 1.72
N HIS A 113 -3.37 10.32 1.02
CA HIS A 113 -1.95 10.11 1.33
C HIS A 113 -1.00 11.08 0.60
N GLY A 114 -1.43 11.60 -0.55
CA GLY A 114 -0.61 12.37 -1.49
C GLY A 114 -0.50 13.86 -1.23
N GLN A 115 -1.13 14.35 -0.17
CA GLN A 115 -1.10 15.77 0.21
C GLN A 115 -1.57 16.68 -0.95
N ALA A 116 -1.17 17.95 -0.97
CA ALA A 116 -1.66 18.93 -1.95
C ALA A 116 -1.24 18.61 -3.39
N ASP A 117 -0.01 18.15 -3.59
CA ASP A 117 0.58 17.93 -4.93
C ASP A 117 -0.20 16.91 -5.77
N VAL A 118 -0.73 15.86 -5.13
CA VAL A 118 -1.56 14.86 -5.82
C VAL A 118 -2.91 15.45 -6.21
N CYS A 119 -3.51 16.25 -5.34
CA CYS A 119 -4.78 16.92 -5.64
C CYS A 119 -4.63 17.92 -6.79
N ASP A 120 -3.55 18.71 -6.80
CA ASP A 120 -3.25 19.65 -7.88
C ASP A 120 -2.99 18.93 -9.21
N LEU A 121 -2.27 17.79 -9.17
CA LEU A 121 -2.08 16.98 -10.36
C LEU A 121 -3.39 16.38 -10.87
N MET A 122 -4.29 15.95 -9.97
CA MET A 122 -5.60 15.44 -10.35
C MET A 122 -6.44 16.51 -11.05
N VAL A 123 -6.43 17.75 -10.56
CA VAL A 123 -7.17 18.86 -11.16
C VAL A 123 -6.57 19.31 -12.50
N THR A 124 -5.25 19.30 -12.63
CA THR A 124 -4.58 19.70 -13.88
C THR A 124 -4.57 18.61 -14.95
N SER A 125 -4.91 17.36 -14.58
CA SER A 125 -4.92 16.21 -15.49
C SER A 125 -6.32 15.79 -15.95
N ASP A 126 -7.38 16.46 -15.47
CA ASP A 126 -8.76 16.37 -15.96
C ASP A 126 -8.89 17.04 -17.35
#